data_AF-A0A0A9CV46-F1
#
_entry.id   AF-A0A0A9CV46-F1
#
_cell.length_a   1.000
_cell.length_b   1.000
_cell.length_c   1.000
_cell.angle_alpha   90.00
_cell.angle_beta   90.00
_cell.angle_gamma   90.00
#
_symmetry.space_group_name_H-M   'P 1'
#
loop_
_entity.id
_entity.type
_entity.pdbx_description
1 polymer ?
#
loop_
_entity_poly.entity_id
_entity_poly.type
_entity_poly.pdbx_seq_one_letter_code
_entity_poly.pdbx_strand_id
1 'polypeptide(L)' 'MARLCILLALVSSVAGLRRSEFPPSFLFGAGASSYQIEGAYLEDNQGLSNWDVFTHMQGVSHSLRYASNDLSY' A
#
# COMPACT_ATOMS: atom_id res chain seq x y z
N MET A 1 -6.61 12.80 43.18
CA MET A 1 -7.69 11.84 42.82
C MET A 1 -8.14 11.99 41.36
N ALA A 2 -8.59 13.15 40.88
CA ALA A 2 -9.00 13.33 39.48
C ALA A 2 -7.88 13.06 38.43
N ARG A 3 -6.62 13.43 38.72
CA ARG A 3 -5.48 13.20 37.82
C ARG A 3 -5.12 11.72 37.63
N LEU A 4 -5.40 10.87 38.62
CA LEU A 4 -5.17 9.42 38.54
C LEU A 4 -6.25 8.74 37.69
N CYS A 5 -7.51 9.19 37.82
CA CYS A 5 -8.63 8.69 37.02
C CYS A 5 -8.48 9.05 35.53
N ILE A 6 -7.97 10.24 35.20
CA ILE A 6 -7.72 10.64 33.80
C ILE A 6 -6.63 9.77 33.17
N LEU A 7 -5.55 9.47 33.90
CA LEU A 7 -4.49 8.56 33.42
C LEU A 7 -4.99 7.12 33.26
N LEU A 8 -5.82 6.62 34.17
CA LEU A 8 -6.45 5.29 34.08
C LEU A 8 -7.47 5.20 32.92
N ALA A 9 -8.21 6.28 32.64
CA ALA A 9 -9.13 6.35 31.50
C ALA A 9 -8.40 6.43 30.16
N LEU A 10 -7.28 7.17 30.08
CA LEU A 10 -6.40 7.21 28.91
C LEU A 10 -5.76 5.85 28.63
N VAL A 11 -5.38 5.09 29.67
CA VAL A 11 -4.89 3.71 29.54
C VAL A 11 -6.00 2.74 29.10
N SER A 12 -7.23 2.92 29.58
CA SER A 12 -8.39 2.09 29.19
C SER A 12 -8.87 2.36 27.74
N SER A 13 -8.49 3.51 27.17
CA SER A 13 -8.80 3.89 25.78
C SER A 13 -7.95 3.15 24.73
N VAL A 14 -7.04 2.27 25.13
CA VAL A 14 -6.36 1.30 24.24
C VAL A 14 -7.19 0.01 24.11
N ALA A 15 -8.52 0.13 24.05
CA ALA A 15 -9.35 -0.98 23.60
C ALA A 15 -9.30 -1.01 22.07
N GLY A 16 -8.67 -2.04 21.50
CA GLY A 16 -8.63 -2.23 20.05
C GLY A 16 -10.05 -2.37 19.46
N LEU A 17 -10.23 -1.95 18.21
CA LEU A 17 -11.51 -2.06 17.49
C LEU A 17 -11.95 -3.52 17.39
N ARG A 18 -13.21 -3.80 17.73
CA ARG A 18 -13.79 -5.15 17.66
C ARG A 18 -14.74 -5.32 16.48
N ARG A 19 -14.86 -6.54 15.98
CA ARG A 19 -15.79 -6.86 14.86
C ARG A 19 -17.25 -6.48 15.15
N SER A 20 -17.66 -6.53 16.41
CA SER A 20 -19.01 -6.15 16.87
C SER A 20 -19.35 -4.67 16.67
N GLU A 21 -18.34 -3.83 16.42
CA GLU A 21 -18.51 -2.39 16.20
C GLU A 21 -18.88 -2.08 14.74
N PHE A 22 -18.87 -3.08 13.85
CA PHE A 22 -19.27 -2.96 12.45
C PHE A 22 -20.58 -3.73 12.20
N PRO A 23 -21.42 -3.31 11.23
CA PRO A 23 -22.64 -4.03 10.87
C PRO A 23 -22.42 -5.54 10.64
N PRO A 24 -23.40 -6.41 10.89
CA PRO A 24 -23.25 -7.85 10.70
C PRO A 24 -22.81 -8.22 9.27
N SER A 25 -23.26 -7.47 8.26
CA SER A 25 -22.92 -7.67 6.85
C SER A 25 -21.64 -6.95 6.39
N PHE A 26 -20.90 -6.29 7.28
CA PHE A 26 -19.66 -5.61 6.91
C PHE A 26 -18.59 -6.63 6.47
N LEU A 27 -18.04 -6.44 5.28
CA LEU A 27 -16.99 -7.29 4.73
C LEU A 27 -15.61 -6.69 4.98
N PHE A 28 -14.75 -7.47 5.61
CA PHE A 28 -13.32 -7.20 5.67
C PHE A 28 -12.63 -8.12 4.67
N GLY A 29 -11.65 -7.60 3.95
CA GLY A 29 -10.87 -8.36 2.99
C GLY A 29 -9.50 -7.71 2.78
N ALA A 30 -8.64 -8.42 2.05
CA ALA A 30 -7.36 -7.93 1.58
C ALA A 30 -7.31 -8.06 0.05
N GLY A 31 -6.61 -7.14 -0.61
CA GLY A 31 -6.39 -7.17 -2.05
C GLY A 31 -4.90 -7.15 -2.37
N ALA A 32 -4.53 -7.76 -3.49
CA ALA A 32 -3.17 -7.75 -4.05
C ALA A 32 -3.25 -7.49 -5.56
N SER A 33 -2.13 -7.12 -6.18
CA SER A 33 -2.03 -7.00 -7.64
C SER A 33 -1.02 -8.02 -8.19
N SER A 34 -1.27 -8.51 -9.41
CA SER A 34 -0.49 -9.58 -10.04
C SER A 34 1.00 -9.26 -10.11
N TYR A 35 1.35 -8.08 -10.65
CA TYR A 35 2.74 -7.65 -10.81
C TYR A 35 3.51 -7.58 -9.48
N GLN A 36 2.83 -7.28 -8.36
CA GLN A 36 3.47 -7.17 -7.06
C GLN A 36 3.75 -8.52 -6.39
N ILE A 37 2.99 -9.58 -6.73
CA ILE A 37 2.97 -10.82 -5.94
C ILE A 37 3.19 -12.11 -6.74
N GLU A 38 2.86 -12.16 -8.02
CA GLU A 38 2.93 -13.41 -8.80
C GLU A 38 4.37 -13.76 -9.20
N GLY A 39 5.13 -12.79 -9.70
CA GLY A 39 6.45 -13.05 -10.27
C GLY A 39 6.33 -13.74 -11.64
N ALA A 40 7.23 -14.70 -11.92
CA ALA A 40 7.19 -15.57 -13.10
C ALA A 40 6.90 -14.87 -14.45
N TYR A 41 7.34 -13.62 -14.62
CA TYR A 41 6.89 -12.74 -15.70
C TYR A 41 7.23 -13.20 -17.13
N LEU A 42 8.06 -14.25 -17.29
CA LEU A 42 8.45 -14.88 -18.55
C LEU A 42 8.10 -16.37 -18.63
N GLU A 43 7.38 -16.92 -17.66
CA GLU A 43 7.00 -18.32 -17.64
C GLU A 43 5.67 -18.55 -18.38
N ASP A 44 5.41 -19.78 -18.81
CA ASP A 44 4.12 -20.25 -19.35
C ASP A 44 3.49 -19.39 -20.47
N ASN A 45 4.32 -18.78 -21.31
CA ASN A 45 3.92 -17.87 -22.39
C ASN A 45 3.15 -16.62 -21.91
N GLN A 46 3.45 -16.14 -20.70
CA GLN A 46 2.95 -14.86 -20.21
C GLN A 46 3.47 -13.72 -21.11
N GLY A 47 2.54 -12.88 -21.57
CA GLY A 47 2.87 -11.67 -22.32
C GLY A 47 3.42 -10.58 -21.40
N LEU A 48 4.34 -9.77 -21.92
CA LEU A 48 4.91 -8.65 -21.17
C LEU A 48 3.85 -7.59 -20.86
N SER A 49 3.77 -7.21 -19.58
CA SER A 49 3.01 -6.04 -19.14
C SER A 49 3.80 -4.76 -19.36
N ASN A 50 3.12 -3.61 -19.29
CA ASN A 50 3.77 -2.30 -19.28
C ASN A 50 4.76 -2.16 -18.12
N TRP A 51 4.48 -2.78 -16.97
CA TRP A 51 5.36 -2.77 -15.80
C TRP A 51 6.64 -3.59 -16.02
N ASP A 52 6.57 -4.71 -16.74
CA ASP A 52 7.75 -5.48 -17.15
C ASP A 52 8.68 -4.62 -17.99
N VAL A 53 8.13 -3.95 -18.99
CA VAL A 53 8.89 -3.08 -19.90
C VAL A 53 9.49 -1.89 -19.13
N PHE A 54 8.69 -1.22 -18.31
CA PHE A 54 9.13 -0.04 -17.56
C PHE A 54 10.29 -0.34 -16.61
N THR A 55 10.19 -1.42 -15.83
CA THR A 55 11.18 -1.75 -14.80
C THR A 55 12.49 -2.28 -15.35
N HIS A 56 12.46 -2.93 -16.53
CA HIS A 56 13.64 -3.48 -17.18
C HIS A 56 14.34 -2.49 -18.12
N MET A 57 13.73 -1.32 -18.39
CA MET A 57 14.41 -0.23 -19.10
C MET A 57 15.43 0.46 -18.17
N GLN A 58 16.72 0.21 -18.40
CA GLN A 58 17.79 0.91 -17.69
C GLN A 58 17.74 2.42 -18.00
N GLY A 59 17.71 3.26 -16.96
CA GLY A 59 17.87 4.72 -17.08
C GLY A 59 16.59 5.56 -17.06
N VAL A 60 15.40 4.96 -17.02
CA VAL A 60 14.13 5.73 -17.00
C VAL A 60 13.98 6.62 -15.77
N SER A 61 14.43 6.15 -14.61
CA SER A 61 14.38 6.94 -13.36
C SER A 61 15.32 8.15 -13.39
N HIS A 62 16.45 8.06 -14.09
CA HIS A 62 17.37 9.17 -14.25
C HIS A 62 16.87 10.13 -15.33
N SER A 63 16.43 9.62 -16.49
CA SER A 63 15.99 10.45 -17.63
C SER A 63 14.67 11.19 -17.38
N LEU A 64 13.68 10.58 -16.72
CA LEU A 64 12.42 11.26 -16.38
C LEU A 64 12.62 12.37 -15.35
N ARG A 65 13.63 12.25 -14.47
CA ARG A 65 13.97 13.27 -13.48
C ARG A 65 14.63 14.50 -14.09
N TYR A 66 15.34 14.33 -15.21
CA TYR A 66 15.80 15.47 -16.01
C TYR A 66 14.67 16.05 -16.86
N ALA A 67 13.85 15.20 -17.50
CA ALA A 67 12.72 15.66 -18.31
C ALA A 67 11.65 16.41 -17.50
N SER A 68 11.39 16.02 -16.25
CA SER A 68 10.46 16.74 -15.37
C SER A 68 11.03 18.09 -14.90
N ASN A 69 12.35 18.18 -14.73
CA ASN A 69 13.02 19.41 -14.30
C ASN A 69 13.23 20.42 -15.45
N ASP A 70 13.22 19.95 -16.70
CA ASP A 70 13.34 20.80 -17.90
C ASP A 70 11.99 21.42 -18.34
N LEU A 71 10.87 20.92 -17.81
CA LEU A 71 9.52 21.47 -18.04
C LEU A 71 9.08 22.49 -16.98
N SER A 72 10.00 22.89 -16.08
CA SER A 72 9.75 23.82 -14.97
C SER A 72 10.34 25.22 -15.18
N TYR A 73 10.67 25.60 -16.42
CA TYR A 73 11.02 26.98 -16.81
C TYR A 73 9.93 27.61 -17.68
#